data_AF-A0A329RAM0-F1
#
_entry.id   AF-A0A329RAM0-F1
#
_cell.length_a   1.000
_cell.length_b   1.000
_cell.length_c   1.000
_cell.angle_alpha   90.00
_cell.angle_beta   90.00
_cell.angle_gamma   90.00
#
_symmetry.space_group_name_H-M   'P 1'
#
loop_
_entity.id
_entity.type
_entity.pdbx_description
1 polymer ?
#
loop_
_entity_poly.entity_id
_entity_poly.type
_entity_poly.pdbx_seq_one_letter_code
_entity_poly.pdbx_strand_id
1 'polypeptide(L)'
;MGIWSGSYSDFVLSPKPPVGNDSPAAQRGVKRRKTGVTSTSGKKKAASVTRSNARADEFLARASPSPPRYPRSELDMHLSIRHARKAGAADDVWDLIHTLDEPYKKQNPWKPSNLLYRNICLLCCDFIKGRTKTNRYSWEDALRNTKHSSNAKYHNKSKHVAHPLAILAEQTTTEKAKTDIVNAEADVRAVLALLHMYLRLPKSRPQQRLRLLRLLLSLKEPS
;
A
#
# COMPACT_ATOMS: atom_id res chain seq x y z
N MET A 1 29.30 55.04 -14.65
CA MET A 1 28.17 54.23 -15.15
C MET A 1 27.80 53.25 -14.05
N GLY A 2 26.62 53.16 -13.49
CA GLY A 2 25.37 53.90 -13.55
C GLY A 2 24.58 53.43 -12.32
N ILE A 3 24.05 54.39 -11.58
CA ILE A 3 23.38 54.25 -10.28
C ILE A 3 21.96 53.69 -10.53
N TRP A 4 21.43 52.82 -9.66
CA TRP A 4 19.99 52.81 -9.38
C TRP A 4 19.67 52.35 -7.96
N SER A 5 19.37 53.36 -7.17
CA SER A 5 18.56 53.36 -5.95
C SER A 5 17.07 53.29 -6.31
N GLY A 6 16.26 52.71 -5.43
CA GLY A 6 14.80 52.84 -5.42
C GLY A 6 14.12 51.53 -5.04
N SER A 7 13.03 51.47 -4.29
CA SER A 7 12.28 52.44 -3.48
C SER A 7 11.34 51.58 -2.61
N TYR A 8 11.09 52.00 -1.37
CA TYR A 8 10.01 51.50 -0.51
C TYR A 8 8.66 51.60 -1.21
N SER A 9 7.74 50.64 -0.99
CA SER A 9 6.29 50.85 -0.90
C SER A 9 5.55 49.57 -0.45
N ASP A 10 5.22 49.54 0.84
CA ASP A 10 3.87 49.34 1.41
C ASP A 10 3.00 48.19 0.90
N PHE A 11 3.06 47.03 1.58
CA PHE A 11 1.92 46.12 1.62
C PHE A 11 0.91 46.61 2.67
N VAL A 12 -0.10 47.32 2.16
CA VAL A 12 -1.33 47.66 2.87
C VAL A 12 -2.01 46.38 3.37
N LEU A 13 -2.27 46.33 4.69
CA LEU A 13 -3.16 45.37 5.31
C LEU A 13 -4.62 45.86 5.24
N SER A 14 -5.52 44.87 5.15
CA SER A 14 -6.98 44.88 5.44
C SER A 14 -7.93 45.25 4.28
N PRO A 15 -9.21 44.78 4.29
CA PRO A 15 -9.97 44.31 5.46
C PRO A 15 -10.78 43.00 5.33
N LYS A 16 -11.09 42.48 6.52
CA LYS A 16 -12.07 41.44 6.85
C LYS A 16 -13.50 42.01 6.80
N PRO A 17 -14.51 41.27 6.34
CA PRO A 17 -15.92 41.57 6.61
C PRO A 17 -16.59 40.43 7.44
N PRO A 18 -17.79 40.62 8.02
CA PRO A 18 -17.95 40.73 9.47
C PRO A 18 -18.70 39.55 10.11
N VAL A 19 -18.63 39.55 11.45
CA VAL A 19 -19.52 38.84 12.36
C VAL A 19 -20.97 39.27 12.12
N GLY A 20 -21.86 38.28 11.99
CA GLY A 20 -23.31 38.43 12.02
C GLY A 20 -23.92 37.15 12.57
N ASN A 21 -24.58 37.27 13.71
CA ASN A 21 -25.20 36.21 14.49
C ASN A 21 -26.33 35.52 13.72
N ASP A 22 -26.55 34.22 14.01
CA ASP A 22 -27.80 33.73 14.62
C ASP A 22 -27.79 32.19 14.62
N SER A 23 -27.76 31.62 15.82
CA SER A 23 -28.24 30.25 16.06
C SER A 23 -29.77 30.29 16.13
N PRO A 24 -30.45 29.18 15.80
CA PRO A 24 -30.90 28.36 16.92
C PRO A 24 -30.73 26.85 16.71
N ALA A 25 -30.87 26.19 17.85
CA ALA A 25 -30.59 24.81 18.15
C ALA A 25 -31.52 23.77 17.49
N ALA A 26 -31.08 22.51 17.68
CA ALA A 26 -31.88 21.29 17.82
C ALA A 26 -32.23 20.58 16.48
N GLN A 27 -32.20 19.25 16.32
CA GLN A 27 -32.25 18.15 17.28
C GLN A 27 -31.46 16.92 16.79
N ARG A 28 -31.01 16.11 17.76
CA ARG A 28 -30.62 14.71 17.59
C ARG A 28 -31.82 13.87 17.13
N GLY A 29 -31.65 13.10 16.07
CA GLY A 29 -32.55 12.02 15.66
C GLY A 29 -31.81 10.69 15.62
N VAL A 30 -32.09 9.83 16.60
CA VAL A 30 -31.55 8.48 16.78
C VAL A 30 -32.34 7.45 15.93
N LYS A 31 -31.60 6.48 15.36
CA LYS A 31 -31.99 5.14 14.85
C LYS A 31 -33.26 5.00 13.99
N ARG A 32 -33.10 4.33 12.83
CA ARG A 32 -33.83 3.07 12.56
C ARG A 32 -33.16 2.20 11.48
N ARG A 33 -32.84 0.96 11.83
CA ARG A 33 -32.63 -0.16 10.89
C ARG A 33 -33.99 -0.64 10.37
N LYS A 34 -34.07 -1.05 9.10
CA LYS A 34 -34.99 -2.12 8.70
C LYS A 34 -34.45 -2.90 7.49
N THR A 35 -34.09 -4.14 7.76
CA THR A 35 -33.99 -5.25 6.82
C THR A 35 -35.39 -5.66 6.36
N GLY A 36 -35.53 -6.07 5.11
CA GLY A 36 -36.72 -6.69 4.55
C GLY A 36 -36.38 -7.43 3.27
N VAL A 37 -36.21 -8.75 3.38
CA VAL A 37 -36.18 -9.72 2.29
C VAL A 37 -37.62 -10.04 1.92
N THR A 38 -37.96 -10.03 0.63
CA THR A 38 -38.89 -11.00 0.02
C THR A 38 -38.67 -11.05 -1.50
N SER A 39 -38.34 -12.26 -1.94
CA SER A 39 -38.41 -12.82 -3.29
C SER A 39 -39.79 -12.67 -3.95
N THR A 40 -39.84 -12.61 -5.28
CA THR A 40 -40.52 -13.62 -6.14
C THR A 40 -40.40 -13.32 -7.64
N SER A 41 -40.39 -14.43 -8.40
CA SER A 41 -40.76 -14.64 -9.80
C SER A 41 -40.01 -13.91 -10.92
N GLY A 42 -39.45 -14.72 -11.82
CA GLY A 42 -38.89 -14.26 -13.09
C GLY A 42 -39.73 -14.66 -14.30
N LYS A 43 -39.11 -14.35 -15.45
CA LYS A 43 -39.32 -14.93 -16.80
C LYS A 43 -40.67 -14.68 -17.48
N LYS A 44 -40.64 -13.86 -18.54
CA LYS A 44 -40.81 -14.22 -19.98
C LYS A 44 -40.95 -12.92 -20.79
N LYS A 45 -39.96 -12.59 -21.63
CA LYS A 45 -39.81 -12.90 -23.07
C LYS A 45 -40.43 -11.83 -23.98
N ALA A 46 -39.57 -11.36 -24.88
CA ALA A 46 -39.73 -10.31 -25.87
C ALA A 46 -40.47 -10.76 -27.14
N ALA A 47 -41.01 -9.77 -27.87
CA ALA A 47 -41.13 -9.63 -29.34
C ALA A 47 -42.18 -8.54 -29.60
N SER A 48 -42.18 -7.69 -30.64
CA SER A 48 -41.27 -7.33 -31.72
C SER A 48 -41.90 -6.10 -32.40
N VAL A 49 -41.07 -5.15 -32.86
CA VAL A 49 -41.09 -4.43 -34.17
C VAL A 49 -42.48 -4.19 -34.83
N THR A 50 -42.89 -2.99 -35.25
CA THR A 50 -42.46 -2.37 -36.53
C THR A 50 -43.05 -0.95 -36.74
N ARG A 51 -42.29 -0.09 -37.47
CA ARG A 51 -42.70 1.06 -38.34
C ARG A 51 -43.19 2.35 -37.65
N SER A 52 -42.88 3.58 -38.08
CA SER A 52 -42.05 4.14 -39.17
C SER A 52 -42.11 5.69 -39.10
N ASN A 53 -41.10 6.35 -39.67
CA ASN A 53 -41.08 7.71 -40.28
C ASN A 53 -40.77 8.98 -39.44
N ALA A 54 -39.59 9.52 -39.77
CA ALA A 54 -39.32 10.89 -40.25
C ALA A 54 -39.44 12.13 -39.35
N ARG A 55 -38.24 12.68 -39.07
CA ARG A 55 -37.80 14.10 -39.00
C ARG A 55 -38.60 15.10 -38.14
N ALA A 56 -37.92 15.61 -37.10
CA ALA A 56 -37.78 17.06 -36.89
C ALA A 56 -36.47 17.33 -36.12
N ASP A 57 -35.70 18.26 -36.68
CA ASP A 57 -34.55 18.93 -36.09
C ASP A 57 -35.01 19.75 -34.88
N GLU A 58 -34.40 19.60 -33.70
CA GLU A 58 -34.11 20.71 -32.78
C GLU A 58 -33.37 20.24 -31.52
N PHE A 59 -32.17 20.79 -31.35
CA PHE A 59 -31.61 21.27 -30.09
C PHE A 59 -31.64 20.34 -28.86
N LEU A 60 -30.48 19.79 -28.52
CA LEU A 60 -29.68 20.31 -27.41
C LEU A 60 -28.27 19.73 -27.47
N ALA A 61 -27.32 20.62 -27.76
CA ALA A 61 -25.90 20.38 -27.59
C ALA A 61 -25.62 19.91 -26.16
N ARG A 62 -25.37 18.62 -25.99
CA ARG A 62 -24.81 18.10 -24.73
C ARG A 62 -23.38 18.59 -24.66
N ALA A 63 -23.18 19.69 -23.95
CA ALA A 63 -21.87 20.24 -23.61
C ALA A 63 -20.97 19.10 -23.11
N SER A 64 -19.98 18.73 -23.91
CA SER A 64 -18.83 17.98 -23.41
C SER A 64 -18.15 18.87 -22.37
N PRO A 65 -17.94 18.41 -21.13
CA PRO A 65 -17.18 19.19 -20.17
C PRO A 65 -15.76 19.35 -20.72
N SER A 66 -15.40 20.59 -21.02
CA SER A 66 -14.05 20.97 -21.43
C SER A 66 -13.05 20.51 -20.37
N PRO A 67 -11.91 19.91 -20.76
CA PRO A 67 -10.89 19.55 -19.79
C PRO A 67 -10.31 20.83 -19.17
N PRO A 68 -10.04 20.86 -17.85
CA PRO A 68 -9.46 22.04 -17.23
C PRO A 68 -8.09 22.35 -17.87
N ARG A 69 -7.93 23.59 -18.34
CA ARG A 69 -6.67 24.14 -18.86
C ARG A 69 -5.75 24.43 -17.68
N TYR A 70 -4.93 23.45 -17.32
CA TYR A 70 -3.74 23.70 -16.51
C TYR A 70 -2.49 23.51 -17.39
N PRO A 71 -1.51 24.42 -17.33
CA PRO A 71 -0.23 24.24 -18.02
C PRO A 71 0.41 22.93 -17.56
N ARG A 72 0.67 22.02 -18.51
CA ARG A 72 1.30 20.72 -18.24
C ARG A 72 2.81 20.90 -18.14
N SER A 73 3.36 20.82 -16.95
CA SER A 73 4.81 20.69 -16.76
C SER A 73 5.29 19.32 -17.24
N GLU A 74 6.40 19.31 -17.96
CA GLU A 74 7.08 18.19 -18.63
C GLU A 74 7.61 17.06 -17.70
N LEU A 75 7.23 17.05 -16.41
CA LEU A 75 7.30 15.87 -15.56
C LEU A 75 5.94 15.17 -15.59
N ASP A 76 5.80 14.18 -16.45
CA ASP A 76 4.60 13.36 -16.66
C ASP A 76 4.36 12.36 -15.51
N MET A 77 4.32 12.89 -14.30
CA MET A 77 3.75 12.29 -13.10
C MET A 77 3.02 13.41 -12.39
N HIS A 78 1.85 13.78 -12.93
CA HIS A 78 0.97 14.86 -12.48
C HIS A 78 1.31 15.36 -11.06
N LEU A 79 2.03 16.49 -10.98
CA LEU A 79 2.51 17.17 -9.77
C LEU A 79 1.41 17.52 -8.74
N SER A 80 0.17 17.08 -8.97
CA SER A 80 -1.00 17.32 -8.13
C SER A 80 -1.15 16.32 -6.99
N ILE A 81 -0.59 15.11 -7.10
CA ILE A 81 -0.69 14.15 -6.01
C ILE A 81 0.45 14.44 -5.05
N ARG A 82 0.11 15.16 -3.99
CA ARG A 82 1.05 15.46 -2.93
C ARG A 82 1.37 14.17 -2.17
N HIS A 83 2.66 13.94 -2.01
CA HIS A 83 3.18 12.78 -1.33
C HIS A 83 4.53 13.15 -0.73
N ALA A 84 4.85 12.50 0.37
CA ALA A 84 6.07 12.76 1.12
C ALA A 84 6.74 11.46 1.53
N ARG A 85 8.05 11.55 1.74
CA ARG A 85 8.78 10.53 2.48
C ARG A 85 8.16 10.40 3.87
N LYS A 86 8.00 9.18 4.34
CA LYS A 86 7.54 8.93 5.71
C LYS A 86 8.65 9.28 6.71
N ALA A 87 8.57 10.47 7.30
CA ALA A 87 9.56 10.95 8.27
C ALA A 87 9.59 10.05 9.53
N GLY A 88 10.79 9.88 10.10
CA GLY A 88 10.99 9.14 11.35
C GLY A 88 10.80 7.63 11.25
N ALA A 89 10.69 7.06 10.04
CA ALA A 89 10.60 5.62 9.87
C ALA A 89 12.00 4.98 9.95
N ALA A 90 12.16 3.98 10.81
CA ALA A 90 13.43 3.29 11.02
C ALA A 90 13.87 2.41 9.84
N ASP A 91 12.96 2.12 8.91
CA ASP A 91 13.17 1.16 7.83
C ASP A 91 13.40 1.92 6.52
N ASP A 92 14.56 1.69 5.90
CA ASP A 92 15.00 2.33 4.65
C ASP A 92 14.04 2.11 3.46
N VAL A 93 13.22 1.07 3.52
CA VAL A 93 12.18 0.79 2.53
C VAL A 93 11.20 1.95 2.34
N TRP A 94 11.02 2.78 3.36
CA TRP A 94 10.14 3.95 3.32
C TRP A 94 10.72 5.15 2.55
N ASP A 95 12.00 5.11 2.20
CA ASP A 95 12.60 6.07 1.28
C ASP A 95 12.15 5.84 -0.17
N LEU A 96 11.74 4.62 -0.50
CA LEU A 96 11.24 4.23 -1.82
C LEU A 96 9.71 4.26 -1.91
N ILE A 97 9.04 4.17 -0.78
CA ILE A 97 7.58 4.16 -0.68
C ILE A 97 7.13 5.40 0.06
N HIS A 98 6.70 6.38 -0.71
CA HIS A 98 6.15 7.62 -0.18
C HIS A 98 4.69 7.43 0.25
N THR A 99 4.30 8.18 1.28
CA THR A 99 2.91 8.28 1.73
C THR A 99 2.24 9.42 0.99
N LEU A 100 1.01 9.18 0.52
CA LEU A 100 0.18 10.21 -0.08
C LEU A 100 -0.41 11.10 1.02
N ASP A 101 -0.44 12.40 0.80
CA ASP A 101 -1.05 13.36 1.74
C ASP A 101 -2.53 13.03 1.95
N GLU A 102 -3.22 12.69 0.85
CA GLU A 102 -4.61 12.24 0.86
C GLU A 102 -4.72 10.81 0.30
N PRO A 103 -5.55 9.94 0.90
CA PRO A 103 -5.82 8.62 0.34
C PRO A 103 -6.46 8.73 -1.05
N TYR A 104 -5.89 8.02 -2.01
CA TYR A 104 -6.32 8.06 -3.40
C TYR A 104 -7.20 6.87 -3.76
N LYS A 105 -8.35 7.12 -4.40
CA LYS A 105 -9.18 6.08 -5.02
C LYS A 105 -8.87 6.01 -6.51
N LYS A 106 -8.57 4.81 -7.02
CA LYS A 106 -8.31 4.61 -8.45
C LYS A 106 -9.49 5.06 -9.30
N GLN A 107 -9.17 5.76 -10.38
CA GLN A 107 -10.12 6.35 -11.31
C GLN A 107 -10.13 5.60 -12.66
N ASN A 108 -9.19 4.67 -12.87
CA ASN A 108 -9.11 3.90 -14.11
C ASN A 108 -10.41 3.13 -14.41
N PRO A 109 -11.14 3.48 -15.49
CA PRO A 109 -12.40 2.82 -15.84
C PRO A 109 -12.23 1.34 -16.23
N TRP A 110 -11.07 0.98 -16.76
CA TRP A 110 -10.78 -0.40 -17.21
C TRP A 110 -10.28 -1.30 -16.09
N LYS A 111 -9.86 -0.71 -14.95
CA LYS A 111 -9.40 -1.44 -13.76
C LYS A 111 -9.96 -0.76 -12.50
N PRO A 112 -11.29 -0.81 -12.30
CA PRO A 112 -11.90 -0.16 -11.16
C PRO A 112 -11.39 -0.79 -9.86
N SER A 113 -11.19 0.05 -8.85
CA SER A 113 -10.85 -0.41 -7.51
C SER A 113 -11.58 0.44 -6.49
N ASN A 114 -12.22 -0.22 -5.52
CA ASN A 114 -12.86 0.45 -4.39
C ASN A 114 -11.90 0.71 -3.22
N LEU A 115 -10.64 0.30 -3.35
CA LEU A 115 -9.64 0.49 -2.31
C LEU A 115 -9.14 1.93 -2.29
N LEU A 116 -8.89 2.43 -1.08
CA LEU A 116 -8.17 3.68 -0.84
C LEU A 116 -6.69 3.37 -0.73
N TYR A 117 -5.91 3.93 -1.63
CA TYR A 117 -4.46 3.82 -1.69
C TYR A 117 -3.82 4.92 -0.86
N ARG A 118 -2.88 4.56 0.01
CA ARG A 118 -2.23 5.53 0.92
C ARG A 118 -0.76 5.76 0.60
N ASN A 119 -0.17 4.91 -0.22
CA ASN A 119 1.24 4.99 -0.55
C ASN A 119 1.45 4.91 -2.05
N ILE A 120 2.64 5.31 -2.49
CA ILE A 120 3.10 5.21 -3.87
C ILE A 120 4.55 4.72 -3.87
N CYS A 121 4.87 3.77 -4.76
CA CYS A 121 6.22 3.25 -4.92
C CYS A 121 6.95 4.03 -6.02
N LEU A 122 8.04 4.70 -5.66
CA LEU A 122 8.82 5.54 -6.59
C LEU A 122 9.48 4.71 -7.70
N LEU A 123 10.01 3.53 -7.37
CA LEU A 123 10.60 2.63 -8.37
C LEU A 123 9.56 2.15 -9.40
N CYS A 124 8.31 1.93 -8.95
CA CYS A 124 7.23 1.62 -9.88
C CYS A 124 6.88 2.82 -10.75
N CYS A 125 6.88 4.03 -10.19
CA CYS A 125 6.67 5.25 -10.98
C CYS A 125 7.73 5.37 -12.08
N ASP A 126 9.00 5.21 -11.75
CA ASP A 126 10.09 5.34 -12.73
C ASP A 126 10.03 4.24 -13.79
N PHE A 127 9.71 3.00 -13.40
CA PHE A 127 9.46 1.93 -14.35
C PHE A 127 8.29 2.24 -15.30
N ILE A 128 7.22 2.85 -14.81
CA ILE A 128 6.05 3.22 -15.63
C ILE A 128 6.40 4.36 -16.58
N LYS A 129 7.16 5.37 -16.12
CA LYS A 129 7.62 6.50 -16.96
C LYS A 129 8.47 6.01 -18.13
N GLY A 130 9.29 4.97 -17.93
CA GLY A 130 10.10 4.38 -18.99
C GLY A 130 9.36 3.50 -20.00
N ARG A 131 8.05 3.26 -19.83
CA ARG A 131 7.28 2.41 -20.77
C ARG A 131 7.01 3.14 -22.08
N THR A 132 7.14 2.43 -23.19
CA THR A 132 6.80 2.95 -24.53
C THR A 132 5.30 3.21 -24.72
N LYS A 133 4.45 2.53 -23.95
CA LYS A 133 2.99 2.69 -23.97
C LYS A 133 2.49 3.01 -22.58
N THR A 134 2.17 4.27 -22.35
CA THR A 134 1.51 4.76 -21.14
C THR A 134 0.17 5.39 -21.52
N ASN A 135 -0.75 5.41 -20.56
CA ASN A 135 -2.00 6.15 -20.64
C ASN A 135 -2.13 7.01 -19.39
N ARG A 136 -3.15 7.89 -19.36
CA ARG A 136 -3.40 8.81 -18.24
C ARG A 136 -3.51 8.13 -16.86
N TYR A 137 -3.88 6.86 -16.80
CA TYR A 137 -4.05 6.08 -15.56
C TYR A 137 -2.90 5.09 -15.31
N SER A 138 -1.87 5.02 -16.16
CA SER A 138 -0.78 4.06 -16.02
C SER A 138 -0.03 4.22 -14.70
N TRP A 139 0.11 5.46 -14.21
CA TRP A 139 0.76 5.74 -12.93
C TRP A 139 0.04 5.10 -11.73
N GLU A 140 -1.26 4.79 -11.84
CA GLU A 140 -2.01 4.11 -10.76
C GLU A 140 -1.49 2.70 -10.47
N ASP A 141 -0.69 2.11 -11.38
CA ASP A 141 -0.01 0.85 -11.15
C ASP A 141 1.11 0.96 -10.08
N ALA A 142 1.56 2.17 -9.75
CA ALA A 142 2.54 2.43 -8.68
C ALA A 142 1.92 2.56 -7.28
N LEU A 143 0.59 2.67 -7.18
CA LEU A 143 -0.11 2.86 -5.91
C LEU A 143 -0.05 1.62 -5.02
N ARG A 144 0.15 1.82 -3.71
CA ARG A 144 0.33 0.75 -2.72
C ARG A 144 -0.51 0.97 -1.46
N ASN A 145 -0.87 -0.15 -0.83
CA ASN A 145 -1.55 -0.23 0.47
C ASN A 145 -0.65 -0.82 1.56
N THR A 146 0.65 -0.61 1.44
CA THR A 146 1.67 -1.15 2.36
C THR A 146 1.62 -0.44 3.71
N LYS A 147 0.93 -1.02 4.69
CA LYS A 147 0.88 -0.48 6.06
C LYS A 147 2.17 -0.74 6.86
N HIS A 148 2.77 -1.91 6.64
CA HIS A 148 3.93 -2.40 7.40
C HIS A 148 5.16 -2.49 6.50
N SER A 149 6.36 -2.35 7.10
CA SER A 149 7.61 -2.41 6.35
C SER A 149 7.87 -3.80 5.76
N SER A 150 7.41 -4.87 6.40
CA SER A 150 7.45 -6.22 5.83
C SER A 150 6.73 -6.30 4.48
N ASN A 151 5.55 -5.70 4.36
CA ASN A 151 4.79 -5.67 3.10
C ASN A 151 5.49 -4.80 2.04
N ALA A 152 6.12 -3.70 2.46
CA ALA A 152 6.93 -2.85 1.60
C ALA A 152 8.17 -3.60 1.07
N LYS A 153 8.90 -4.29 1.94
CA LYS A 153 10.07 -5.10 1.59
C LYS A 153 9.68 -6.23 0.65
N TYR A 154 8.56 -6.90 0.92
CA TYR A 154 8.04 -7.94 0.02
C TYR A 154 7.69 -7.38 -1.37
N HIS A 155 7.08 -6.20 -1.44
CA HIS A 155 6.84 -5.54 -2.72
C HIS A 155 8.14 -5.27 -3.47
N ASN A 156 9.14 -4.69 -2.80
CA ASN A 156 10.43 -4.39 -3.42
C ASN A 156 11.15 -5.67 -3.86
N LYS A 157 11.14 -6.72 -3.03
CA LYS A 157 11.71 -8.03 -3.39
C LYS A 157 11.01 -8.62 -4.63
N SER A 158 9.69 -8.55 -4.72
CA SER A 158 8.94 -9.17 -5.81
C SER A 158 8.91 -8.37 -7.13
N LYS A 159 9.06 -7.04 -7.08
CA LYS A 159 8.92 -6.16 -8.26
C LYS A 159 10.20 -5.43 -8.64
N HIS A 160 11.16 -5.32 -7.73
CA HIS A 160 12.39 -4.55 -7.89
C HIS A 160 13.59 -5.38 -7.45
N VAL A 161 13.70 -6.61 -7.96
CA VAL A 161 14.75 -7.58 -7.59
C VAL A 161 16.18 -7.05 -7.71
N ALA A 162 16.43 -6.16 -8.67
CA ALA A 162 17.76 -5.58 -8.91
C ALA A 162 18.06 -4.36 -8.00
N HIS A 163 17.09 -3.90 -7.21
CA HIS A 163 17.31 -2.76 -6.31
C HIS A 163 18.14 -3.20 -5.09
N PRO A 164 19.12 -2.41 -4.62
CA PRO A 164 19.98 -2.77 -3.49
C PRO A 164 19.20 -3.23 -2.25
N LEU A 165 18.10 -2.55 -1.89
CA LEU A 165 17.26 -2.96 -0.75
C LEU A 165 16.58 -4.33 -0.93
N ALA A 166 16.23 -4.72 -2.16
CA ALA A 166 15.66 -6.03 -2.43
C ALA A 166 16.73 -7.13 -2.27
N ILE A 167 17.93 -6.87 -2.79
CA ILE A 167 19.10 -7.75 -2.69
C ILE A 167 19.50 -7.95 -1.23
N LEU A 168 19.62 -6.87 -0.46
CA LEU A 168 19.97 -6.92 0.96
C LEU A 168 18.93 -7.69 1.79
N ALA A 169 17.64 -7.47 1.51
CA ALA A 169 16.58 -8.21 2.18
C ALA A 169 16.67 -9.72 1.90
N GLU A 170 16.96 -10.10 0.66
CA GLU A 170 17.17 -11.50 0.28
C GLU A 170 18.41 -12.11 0.93
N GLN A 171 19.55 -11.42 0.89
CA GLN A 171 20.77 -11.86 1.56
C GLN A 171 20.55 -12.07 3.05
N THR A 172 19.89 -11.14 3.73
CA THR A 172 19.58 -11.25 5.16
C THR A 172 18.70 -12.46 5.46
N THR A 173 17.68 -12.74 4.62
CA THR A 173 16.86 -13.94 4.80
C THR A 173 17.65 -15.23 4.60
N THR A 174 18.57 -15.24 3.64
CA THR A 174 19.42 -16.40 3.35
C THR A 174 20.44 -16.64 4.46
N GLU A 175 21.09 -15.60 4.97
CA GLU A 175 22.04 -15.72 6.08
C GLU A 175 21.34 -16.15 7.38
N LYS A 176 20.13 -15.66 7.63
CA LYS A 176 19.32 -16.16 8.74
C LYS A 176 19.02 -17.65 8.57
N ALA A 177 18.57 -18.09 7.39
CA ALA A 177 18.28 -19.49 7.14
C ALA A 177 19.52 -20.39 7.30
N LYS A 178 20.70 -19.94 6.85
CA LYS A 178 21.97 -20.64 7.08
C LYS A 178 22.27 -20.77 8.57
N THR A 179 22.09 -19.70 9.33
CA THR A 179 22.32 -19.69 10.78
C THR A 179 21.35 -20.65 11.48
N ASP A 180 20.08 -20.64 11.10
CA ASP A 180 19.05 -21.53 11.65
C ASP A 180 19.40 -23.01 11.37
N ILE A 181 19.93 -23.33 10.18
CA ILE A 181 20.41 -24.68 9.83
C ILE A 181 21.60 -25.08 10.70
N VAL A 182 22.61 -24.20 10.83
CA VAL A 182 23.81 -24.48 11.66
C VAL A 182 23.43 -24.73 13.12
N ASN A 183 22.49 -23.95 13.65
CA ASN A 183 21.96 -24.14 15.00
C ASN A 183 21.24 -25.48 15.13
N ALA A 184 20.32 -25.79 14.20
CA ALA A 184 19.62 -27.07 14.19
C ALA A 184 20.58 -28.27 14.09
N GLU A 185 21.64 -28.17 13.30
CA GLU A 185 22.67 -29.21 13.24
C GLU A 185 23.44 -29.35 14.56
N ALA A 186 23.74 -28.23 15.24
CA ALA A 186 24.39 -28.26 16.54
C ALA A 186 23.50 -28.97 17.58
N ASP A 187 22.20 -28.71 17.57
CA ASP A 187 21.22 -29.36 18.43
C ASP A 187 21.17 -30.87 18.16
N VAL A 188 21.10 -31.27 16.90
CA VAL A 188 21.14 -32.70 16.50
C VAL A 188 22.43 -33.36 16.97
N ARG A 189 23.59 -32.69 16.80
CA ARG A 189 24.89 -33.21 17.27
C ARG A 189 24.91 -33.37 18.80
N ALA A 190 24.35 -32.43 19.55
CA ALA A 190 24.25 -32.52 21.00
C ALA A 190 23.37 -33.70 21.46
N VAL A 191 22.22 -33.88 20.81
CA VAL A 191 21.32 -35.03 21.07
C VAL A 191 22.02 -36.36 20.76
N LEU A 192 22.70 -36.47 19.62
CA LEU A 192 23.44 -37.68 19.25
C LEU A 192 24.57 -38.00 20.24
N ALA A 193 25.32 -37.00 20.69
CA ALA A 193 26.38 -37.17 21.69
C ALA A 193 25.82 -37.71 23.02
N LEU A 194 24.72 -37.12 23.52
CA LEU A 194 24.07 -37.58 24.75
C LEU A 194 23.48 -38.98 24.60
N LEU A 195 22.90 -39.31 23.44
CA LEU A 195 22.40 -40.66 23.16
C LEU A 195 23.53 -41.69 23.16
N HIS A 196 24.66 -41.39 22.50
CA HIS A 196 25.85 -42.24 22.53
C HIS A 196 26.37 -42.44 23.96
N MET A 197 26.42 -41.38 24.77
CA MET A 197 26.80 -41.50 26.18
C MET A 197 25.83 -42.38 26.96
N TYR A 198 24.51 -42.21 26.77
CA TYR A 198 23.49 -43.01 27.44
C TYR A 198 23.58 -44.50 27.09
N LEU A 199 23.80 -44.81 25.81
CA LEU A 199 23.91 -46.19 25.32
C LEU A 199 25.19 -46.88 25.79
N ARG A 200 26.29 -46.13 26.00
CA ARG A 200 27.55 -46.66 26.53
C ARG A 200 27.55 -46.83 28.05
N LEU A 201 26.61 -46.25 28.79
CA LEU A 201 26.55 -46.40 30.25
C LEU A 201 26.10 -47.81 30.65
N PRO A 202 26.82 -48.48 31.57
CA PRO A 202 26.42 -49.78 32.08
C PRO A 202 25.09 -49.68 32.84
N LYS A 203 24.25 -50.71 32.72
CA LYS A 203 22.93 -50.77 33.37
C LYS A 203 22.99 -50.64 34.90
N SER A 204 24.14 -50.96 35.51
CA SER A 204 24.42 -50.80 36.94
C SER A 204 24.52 -49.36 37.42
N ARG A 205 24.45 -48.34 36.54
CA ARG A 205 24.48 -46.92 36.91
C ARG A 205 23.16 -46.19 36.60
N PRO A 206 22.05 -46.52 37.30
CA PRO A 206 20.73 -45.99 36.97
C PRO A 206 20.61 -44.48 37.17
N GLN A 207 21.28 -43.91 38.17
CA GLN A 207 21.25 -42.48 38.45
C GLN A 207 21.91 -41.64 37.33
N GLN A 208 23.01 -42.12 36.76
CA GLN A 208 23.68 -41.44 35.64
C GLN A 208 22.85 -41.53 34.35
N ARG A 209 22.22 -42.69 34.10
CA ARG A 209 21.29 -42.87 32.97
C ARG A 209 20.07 -41.97 33.08
N LEU A 210 19.48 -41.84 34.27
CA LEU A 210 18.34 -40.94 34.52
C LEU A 210 18.71 -39.47 34.29
N ARG A 211 19.93 -39.04 34.70
CA ARG A 211 20.42 -37.68 34.42
C ARG A 211 20.55 -37.39 32.93
N LEU A 212 21.16 -38.30 32.16
CA LEU A 212 21.25 -38.13 30.70
C LEU A 212 19.89 -38.16 30.02
N LEU A 213 18.96 -39.00 30.49
CA LEU A 213 17.59 -39.05 29.96
C LEU A 213 16.87 -37.71 30.19
N ARG A 214 17.03 -37.09 31.36
CA ARG A 214 16.49 -35.75 31.64
C ARG A 214 17.07 -34.69 30.72
N LEU A 215 18.38 -34.70 30.50
CA LEU A 215 19.04 -33.77 29.58
C LEU A 215 18.55 -33.93 28.13
N LEU A 216 18.37 -35.17 27.65
CA LEU A 216 17.80 -35.45 26.33
C LEU A 216 16.36 -34.94 26.20
N LEU A 217 15.55 -35.06 27.25
CA LEU A 217 14.17 -34.56 27.26
C LEU A 217 14.14 -33.03 27.27
N SER A 218 15.07 -32.37 27.96
CA SER A 218 15.17 -30.90 28.00
C SER A 218 15.61 -30.27 26.67
N LEU A 219 16.31 -31.00 25.80
CA LEU A 219 16.71 -30.54 24.46
C LEU A 219 15.59 -30.68 23.41
N LYS A 220 14.47 -31.32 23.75
CA LYS A 220 13.36 -31.56 22.81
C LYS A 220 12.36 -30.41 22.75
N GLU A 221 12.46 -29.42 23.64
CA GLU A 221 11.58 -28.25 23.59
C GLU A 221 12.21 -27.16 22.73
N PRO A 222 11.70 -26.90 21.51
CA PRO A 222 12.18 -25.79 20.71
C PRO A 222 11.72 -24.47 21.34
N SER A 223 12.68 -23.56 21.55
CA SER A 223 12.45 -22.13 21.81
C SER A 223 12.03 -21.39 20.54
#